data_AF-A0A7V2MJE1-F1
#
_entry.id   AF-A0A7V2MJE1-F1
#
_cell.length_a   1.000
_cell.length_b   1.000
_cell.length_c   1.000
_cell.angle_alpha   90.00
_cell.angle_beta   90.00
_cell.angle_gamma   90.00
#
_symmetry.space_group_name_H-M   'P 1'
#
loop_
_entity.id
_entity.type
_entity.pdbx_description
1 polymer ?
#
loop_
_entity_poly.entity_id
_entity_poly.type
_entity_poly.pdbx_seq_one_letter_code
_entity_poly.pdbx_strand_id
1 'polypeptide(L)'
;MAAPAGHTERQQAEVSRFGLYVLFVTIAIFFGALSVVFLLRGIGDVDWKGVPFPYMVWVSTAVIVASSVQLHRGGRAAGIRLGWLFLACQALAWAQILAARGPGSWFFWTFSGLHALHILGGLGGFRWARFETARTYWHFVTGLWLYVMALFLLLRGR
;
A
#
# COMPACT_ATOMS: atom_id res chain seq x y z
N MET A 1 6.26 19.05 -41.66
CA MET A 1 7.47 19.00 -40.82
C MET A 1 7.11 18.22 -39.55
N ALA A 2 7.36 16.90 -39.54
CA ALA A 2 7.03 16.06 -38.40
C ALA A 2 8.05 16.32 -37.27
N ALA A 3 7.57 16.61 -36.06
CA ALA A 3 8.45 16.75 -34.90
C ALA A 3 9.26 15.45 -34.72
N PRO A 4 10.57 15.50 -34.42
CA PRO A 4 11.37 14.30 -34.22
C PRO A 4 10.73 13.46 -33.10
N ALA A 5 10.49 12.18 -33.36
CA ALA A 5 9.75 11.26 -32.47
C ALA A 5 10.23 11.28 -31.00
N GLY A 6 11.51 11.63 -30.76
CA GLY A 6 12.09 11.73 -29.42
C GLY A 6 11.55 12.87 -28.53
N HIS A 7 10.97 13.94 -29.09
CA HIS A 7 10.40 15.02 -28.27
C HIS A 7 9.06 14.62 -27.65
N THR A 8 8.20 13.95 -28.44
CA THR A 8 6.87 13.51 -27.99
C THR A 8 6.97 12.43 -26.91
N GLU A 9 7.88 11.46 -27.05
CA GLU A 9 8.06 10.41 -26.04
C GLU A 9 8.61 10.94 -24.70
N ARG A 10 9.57 11.88 -24.75
CA ARG A 10 10.10 12.54 -23.54
C ARG A 10 9.03 13.35 -22.83
N GLN A 11 8.26 14.13 -23.58
CA GLN A 11 7.17 14.93 -23.03
C GLN A 11 6.08 14.05 -22.39
N GLN A 12 5.70 12.93 -23.02
CA GLN A 12 4.75 11.97 -22.44
C GLN A 12 5.28 11.33 -21.14
N ALA A 13 6.57 11.01 -21.09
CA ALA A 13 7.20 10.46 -19.89
C ALA A 13 7.22 11.49 -18.73
N GLU A 14 7.50 12.75 -19.02
CA GLU A 14 7.47 13.85 -18.03
C GLU A 14 6.07 14.08 -17.47
N VAL A 15 5.05 14.14 -18.35
CA VAL A 15 3.65 14.30 -17.93
C VAL A 15 3.20 13.11 -17.05
N SER A 16 3.54 11.88 -17.47
CA SER A 16 3.21 10.68 -16.69
C SER A 16 3.90 10.69 -15.33
N ARG A 17 5.16 11.12 -15.26
CA ARG A 17 5.93 11.23 -14.01
C ARG A 17 5.34 12.29 -13.09
N PHE A 18 4.98 13.45 -13.64
CA PHE A 18 4.33 14.51 -12.88
C PHE A 18 3.01 14.03 -12.26
N GLY A 19 2.12 13.43 -13.06
CA GLY A 19 0.87 12.86 -12.57
C GLY A 19 1.07 11.81 -11.47
N LEU A 20 2.11 10.98 -11.60
CA LEU A 20 2.47 9.99 -10.58
C LEU A 20 2.88 10.63 -9.25
N TYR A 21 3.67 11.71 -9.28
CA TYR A 21 4.07 12.41 -8.05
C TYR A 21 2.91 13.14 -7.39
N VAL A 22 2.02 13.75 -8.17
CA VAL A 22 0.79 14.36 -7.62
C VAL A 22 -0.05 13.29 -6.92
N LEU A 23 -0.20 12.10 -7.54
CA LEU A 23 -0.87 10.96 -6.93
C LEU A 23 -0.19 10.54 -5.61
N PHE A 24 1.14 10.42 -5.57
CA PHE A 24 1.88 10.08 -4.35
C PHE A 24 1.64 11.06 -3.21
N VAL A 25 1.74 12.36 -3.49
CA VAL A 25 1.49 13.41 -2.49
C VAL A 25 0.07 13.33 -1.97
N THR A 26 -0.90 13.11 -2.86
CA THR A 26 -2.32 13.01 -2.48
C THR A 26 -2.57 11.82 -1.55
N ILE A 27 -2.03 10.64 -1.90
CA ILE A 27 -2.13 9.43 -1.07
C ILE A 27 -1.43 9.64 0.27
N ALA A 28 -0.23 10.25 0.26
CA ALA A 28 0.53 10.51 1.48
C ALA A 28 -0.21 11.47 2.42
N ILE A 29 -0.82 12.55 1.91
CA ILE A 29 -1.63 13.47 2.71
C ILE A 29 -2.85 12.74 3.28
N PHE A 30 -3.53 11.93 2.48
CA PHE A 30 -4.71 11.19 2.91
C PHE A 30 -4.39 10.18 4.03
N PHE A 31 -3.36 9.35 3.86
CA PHE A 31 -2.90 8.43 4.89
C PHE A 31 -2.31 9.17 6.11
N GLY A 32 -1.62 10.29 5.89
CA GLY A 32 -1.09 11.13 6.96
C GLY A 32 -2.20 11.69 7.85
N ALA A 33 -3.27 12.22 7.26
CA ALA A 33 -4.44 12.70 8.00
C ALA A 33 -5.11 11.58 8.82
N LEU A 34 -5.29 10.39 8.23
CA LEU A 34 -5.79 9.22 8.96
C LEU A 34 -4.86 8.83 10.13
N SER A 35 -3.55 8.94 9.92
CA SER A 35 -2.54 8.61 10.92
C SER A 35 -2.55 9.56 12.11
N VAL A 36 -2.79 10.86 11.87
CA VAL A 36 -2.98 11.84 12.95
C VAL A 36 -4.17 11.45 13.82
N VAL A 37 -5.33 11.13 13.22
CA VAL A 37 -6.52 10.71 13.97
C VAL A 37 -6.26 9.41 14.74
N PHE A 38 -5.59 8.44 14.11
CA PHE A 38 -5.20 7.17 14.71
C PHE A 38 -4.32 7.37 15.95
N LEU A 39 -3.29 8.21 15.86
CA LEU A 39 -2.37 8.48 16.97
C LEU A 39 -3.06 9.24 18.10
N LEU A 40 -3.81 10.31 17.79
CA LEU A 40 -4.53 11.09 18.80
C LEU A 40 -5.54 10.25 19.57
N ARG A 41 -6.29 9.40 18.85
CA ARG A 41 -7.28 8.51 19.47
C ARG A 41 -6.64 7.31 20.14
N GLY A 42 -5.44 6.92 19.74
CA GLY A 42 -4.72 5.80 20.33
C GLY A 42 -4.03 6.13 21.65
N ILE A 43 -3.70 7.41 21.87
CA ILE A 43 -3.10 7.89 23.11
C ILE A 43 -4.16 8.08 24.23
N GLY A 44 -5.43 8.29 23.89
CA GLY A 44 -6.51 8.47 24.88
C GLY A 44 -7.49 7.30 24.95
N ASP A 45 -7.49 6.57 26.06
CA ASP A 45 -8.53 5.63 26.57
C ASP A 45 -9.20 4.63 25.61
N VAL A 46 -8.68 4.43 24.39
CA VAL A 46 -9.14 3.35 23.52
C VAL A 46 -8.46 2.06 23.99
N ASP A 47 -9.25 1.12 24.49
CA ASP A 47 -8.74 -0.17 24.94
C ASP A 47 -8.33 -1.04 23.74
N TRP A 48 -7.09 -0.85 23.27
CA TRP A 48 -6.47 -1.61 22.17
C TRP A 48 -6.27 -3.08 22.52
N LYS A 49 -6.34 -3.43 23.81
CA LYS A 49 -6.00 -4.76 24.35
C LYS A 49 -6.95 -5.85 23.88
N GLY A 50 -8.17 -5.50 23.46
CA GLY A 50 -9.17 -6.46 23.00
C GLY A 50 -9.01 -6.91 21.54
N VAL A 51 -8.15 -6.28 20.73
CA VAL A 51 -8.02 -6.62 19.30
C VAL A 51 -6.78 -7.50 19.06
N PRO A 52 -6.95 -8.80 18.76
CA PRO A 52 -5.81 -9.64 18.41
C PRO A 52 -5.17 -9.14 17.12
N PHE A 53 -3.85 -9.00 17.11
CA PHE A 53 -3.14 -8.63 15.89
C PHE A 53 -3.02 -9.86 14.99
N PRO A 54 -3.61 -9.86 13.78
CA PRO A 54 -3.63 -11.04 12.93
C PRO A 54 -2.20 -11.41 12.50
N TYR A 55 -1.75 -12.64 12.79
CA TYR A 55 -0.39 -13.08 12.41
C TYR A 55 -0.16 -13.02 10.89
N MET A 56 -1.25 -13.18 10.12
CA MET A 56 -1.21 -13.18 8.66
C MET A 56 -0.76 -11.82 8.09
N VAL A 57 -0.84 -10.75 8.88
CA VAL A 57 -0.34 -9.41 8.54
C VAL A 57 1.18 -9.38 8.42
N TRP A 58 1.90 -10.18 9.21
CA TRP A 58 3.35 -10.33 9.07
C TRP A 58 3.72 -11.09 7.79
N VAL A 59 2.97 -12.14 7.49
CA VAL A 59 3.15 -12.93 6.27
C VAL A 59 2.88 -12.08 5.05
N SER A 60 1.77 -11.32 5.01
CA SER A 60 1.46 -10.41 3.91
C SER A 60 2.56 -9.35 3.74
N THR A 61 3.12 -8.83 4.84
CA THR A 61 4.21 -7.87 4.80
C THR A 61 5.47 -8.43 4.16
N ALA A 62 5.89 -9.64 4.54
CA ALA A 62 7.00 -10.32 3.90
C ALA A 62 6.74 -10.53 2.40
N VAL A 63 5.51 -10.92 2.04
CA VAL A 63 5.08 -11.15 0.66
C VAL A 63 5.14 -9.87 -0.19
N ILE A 64 4.65 -8.73 0.31
CA ILE A 64 4.65 -7.48 -0.48
C ILE A 64 6.07 -6.91 -0.62
N VAL A 65 6.92 -7.06 0.39
CA VAL A 65 8.35 -6.71 0.29
C VAL A 65 9.05 -7.59 -0.75
N ALA A 66 8.83 -8.91 -0.70
CA ALA A 66 9.35 -9.84 -1.70
C ALA A 66 8.85 -9.51 -3.11
N SER A 67 7.56 -9.16 -3.26
CA SER A 67 6.98 -8.68 -4.52
C SER A 67 7.74 -7.46 -5.07
N SER A 68 7.96 -6.46 -4.21
CA SER A 68 8.71 -5.25 -4.54
C SER A 68 10.12 -5.58 -5.04
N VAL A 69 10.83 -6.46 -4.34
CA VAL A 69 12.19 -6.90 -4.71
C VAL A 69 12.18 -7.62 -6.06
N GLN A 70 11.22 -8.52 -6.31
CA GLN A 70 11.12 -9.22 -7.59
C GLN A 70 10.86 -8.27 -8.76
N LEU A 71 9.99 -7.26 -8.57
CA LEU A 71 9.74 -6.24 -9.59
C LEU A 71 10.98 -5.37 -9.87
N HIS A 72 11.74 -5.03 -8.82
CA HIS A 72 13.01 -4.31 -8.97
C HIS A 72 14.04 -5.08 -9.80
N ARG A 73 14.11 -6.40 -9.61
CA ARG A 73 14.99 -7.31 -10.35
C ARG A 73 14.50 -7.65 -11.77
N GLY A 74 13.41 -7.03 -12.24
CA GLY A 74 12.81 -7.32 -13.55
C GLY A 74 11.92 -8.57 -13.59
N GLY A 75 11.72 -9.25 -12.46
CA GLY A 75 10.87 -10.43 -12.30
C GLY A 75 9.37 -10.10 -12.31
N ARG A 76 8.87 -9.52 -13.41
CA ARG A 76 7.51 -8.98 -13.55
C ARG A 76 6.41 -9.98 -13.15
N ALA A 77 6.43 -11.19 -13.72
CA ALA A 77 5.40 -12.18 -13.45
C ALA A 77 5.41 -12.67 -11.99
N ALA A 78 6.61 -12.87 -11.41
CA ALA A 78 6.75 -13.27 -10.02
C ALA A 78 6.27 -12.15 -9.07
N GLY A 79 6.65 -10.90 -9.33
CA GLY A 79 6.21 -9.74 -8.57
C GLY A 79 4.68 -9.58 -8.54
N ILE A 80 4.04 -9.68 -9.71
CA ILE A 80 2.58 -9.59 -9.83
C ILE A 80 1.87 -10.75 -9.11
N ARG A 81 2.37 -11.99 -9.23
CA ARG A 81 1.82 -13.14 -8.49
C ARG A 81 1.90 -12.94 -6.98
N LEU A 82 3.03 -12.41 -6.49
CA LEU A 82 3.18 -12.08 -5.07
C LEU A 82 2.25 -10.94 -4.65
N GLY A 83 1.93 -9.99 -5.53
CA GLY A 83 0.91 -8.97 -5.27
C GLY A 83 -0.50 -9.54 -5.08
N TRP A 84 -0.88 -10.54 -5.90
CA TRP A 84 -2.13 -11.27 -5.68
C TRP A 84 -2.10 -12.12 -4.40
N LEU A 85 -0.96 -12.75 -4.09
CA LEU A 85 -0.79 -13.48 -2.84
C LEU A 85 -0.91 -12.55 -1.62
N PHE A 86 -0.39 -11.32 -1.69
CA PHE A 86 -0.59 -10.32 -0.65
C PHE A 86 -2.08 -10.07 -0.37
N LEU A 87 -2.89 -9.90 -1.42
CA LEU A 87 -4.34 -9.70 -1.27
C LEU A 87 -5.03 -10.92 -0.65
N ALA A 88 -4.61 -12.14 -1.00
CA ALA A 88 -5.12 -13.36 -0.38
C ALA A 88 -4.75 -13.43 1.11
N CYS A 89 -3.49 -13.14 1.48
CA CYS A 89 -3.08 -13.04 2.87
C CYS A 89 -3.85 -11.94 3.62
N GLN A 90 -4.13 -10.81 2.96
CA GLN A 90 -4.88 -9.71 3.57
C GLN A 90 -6.35 -10.10 3.84
N ALA A 91 -6.98 -10.84 2.92
CA ALA A 91 -8.32 -11.40 3.14
C ALA A 91 -8.35 -12.40 4.31
N LEU A 92 -7.32 -13.23 4.45
CA LEU A 92 -7.18 -14.13 5.59
C LEU A 92 -6.94 -13.36 6.90
N ALA A 93 -6.17 -12.28 6.88
CA ALA A 93 -5.99 -11.40 8.03
C ALA A 93 -7.31 -10.74 8.46
N TRP A 94 -8.13 -10.31 7.50
CA TRP A 94 -9.47 -9.79 7.75
C TRP A 94 -10.41 -10.82 8.38
N ALA A 95 -10.36 -12.07 7.91
CA ALA A 95 -11.14 -13.15 8.50
C ALA A 95 -10.81 -13.39 9.99
N GLN A 96 -9.54 -13.23 10.38
CA GLN A 96 -9.07 -13.42 11.77
C GLN A 96 -9.64 -12.39 12.76
N ILE A 97 -10.09 -11.23 12.28
CA ILE A 97 -10.61 -10.14 13.11
C ILE A 97 -12.06 -9.78 12.78
N LEU A 98 -12.78 -10.64 12.07
CA LEU A 98 -14.15 -10.35 11.62
C LEU A 98 -15.12 -10.08 12.79
N ALA A 99 -14.93 -10.81 13.89
CA ALA A 99 -15.70 -10.63 15.12
C ALA A 99 -15.18 -9.48 16.00
N ALA A 100 -14.01 -8.90 15.70
CA ALA A 100 -13.42 -7.85 16.51
C ALA A 100 -14.29 -6.58 16.45
N ARG A 101 -14.45 -5.96 17.61
CA ARG A 101 -15.23 -4.73 17.80
C ARG A 101 -14.34 -3.64 18.40
N GLY A 102 -14.85 -2.41 18.37
CA GLY A 102 -14.17 -1.25 18.94
C GLY A 102 -13.28 -0.49 17.95
N PRO A 103 -12.72 0.65 18.38
CA PRO A 103 -12.05 1.59 17.47
C PRO A 103 -10.81 1.00 16.79
N GLY A 104 -10.05 0.16 17.50
CA GLY A 104 -8.84 -0.46 16.94
C GLY A 104 -9.12 -1.38 15.74
N SER A 105 -10.23 -2.12 15.77
CA SER A 105 -10.69 -2.92 14.63
C SER A 105 -11.00 -2.01 13.43
N TRP A 106 -11.78 -0.94 13.62
CA TRP A 106 -12.12 0.00 12.56
C TRP A 106 -10.90 0.62 11.89
N PHE A 107 -9.91 1.08 12.66
CA PHE A 107 -8.67 1.61 12.07
C PHE A 107 -7.93 0.56 11.24
N PHE A 108 -7.83 -0.67 11.73
CA PHE A 108 -7.22 -1.74 10.95
C PHE A 108 -7.95 -1.95 9.63
N TRP A 109 -9.28 -2.06 9.63
CA TRP A 109 -10.09 -2.18 8.43
C TRP A 109 -9.90 -1.00 7.47
N THR A 110 -9.91 0.23 7.98
CA THR A 110 -9.74 1.44 7.17
C THR A 110 -8.37 1.48 6.52
N PHE A 111 -7.27 1.39 7.28
CA PHE A 111 -5.92 1.45 6.72
C PHE A 111 -5.62 0.30 5.77
N SER A 112 -5.93 -0.94 6.18
CA SER A 112 -5.61 -2.12 5.37
C SER A 112 -6.53 -2.26 4.15
N GLY A 113 -7.81 -1.91 4.26
CA GLY A 113 -8.76 -1.88 3.16
C GLY A 113 -8.39 -0.85 2.10
N LEU A 114 -8.08 0.39 2.53
CA LEU A 114 -7.61 1.43 1.63
C LEU A 114 -6.30 1.02 0.97
N HIS A 115 -5.35 0.46 1.72
CA HIS A 115 -4.10 -0.01 1.15
C HIS A 115 -4.32 -1.12 0.10
N ALA A 116 -5.18 -2.11 0.40
CA ALA A 116 -5.54 -3.15 -0.55
C ALA A 116 -6.16 -2.58 -1.84
N LEU A 117 -6.97 -1.52 -1.75
CA LEU A 117 -7.49 -0.80 -2.93
C LEU A 117 -6.37 -0.19 -3.78
N HIS A 118 -5.34 0.38 -3.16
CA HIS A 118 -4.18 0.91 -3.88
C HIS A 118 -3.34 -0.22 -4.52
N ILE A 119 -3.24 -1.39 -3.87
CA ILE A 119 -2.61 -2.57 -4.48
C ILE A 119 -3.39 -3.04 -5.72
N LEU A 120 -4.73 -3.08 -5.66
CA LEU A 120 -5.56 -3.37 -6.83
C LEU A 120 -5.34 -2.35 -7.95
N GLY A 121 -5.25 -1.06 -7.62
CA GLY A 121 -4.89 0.00 -8.56
C GLY A 121 -3.51 -0.23 -9.20
N GLY A 122 -2.51 -0.62 -8.40
CA GLY A 122 -1.16 -0.97 -8.89
C GLY A 122 -1.15 -2.19 -9.82
N LEU A 123 -1.93 -3.22 -9.49
CA LEU A 123 -2.10 -4.41 -10.34
C LEU A 123 -2.73 -4.05 -11.68
N GLY A 124 -3.74 -3.18 -11.69
CA GLY A 124 -4.28 -2.57 -12.89
C GLY A 124 -3.24 -1.76 -13.67
N GLY A 125 -2.41 -0.98 -12.96
CA GLY A 125 -1.30 -0.21 -13.52
C GLY A 125 -0.33 -1.08 -14.32
N PHE A 126 -0.03 -2.31 -13.88
CA PHE A 126 0.80 -3.21 -14.69
C PHE A 126 0.15 -3.61 -16.02
N ARG A 127 -1.17 -3.58 -16.15
CA ARG A 127 -1.87 -3.88 -17.40
C ARG A 127 -1.97 -2.68 -18.34
N TRP A 128 -2.13 -1.47 -17.81
CA TRP A 128 -2.43 -0.28 -18.62
C TRP A 128 -1.33 0.79 -18.68
N ALA A 129 -0.35 0.75 -17.77
CA ALA A 129 0.75 1.71 -17.74
C ALA A 129 2.09 1.08 -18.15
N ARG A 130 3.07 1.93 -18.45
CA ARG A 130 4.46 1.50 -18.65
C ARG A 130 4.96 0.79 -17.40
N PHE A 131 5.71 -0.30 -17.60
CA PHE A 131 6.23 -1.10 -16.49
C PHE A 131 6.99 -0.27 -15.46
N GLU A 132 7.80 0.69 -15.91
CA GLU A 132 8.60 1.55 -15.03
C GLU A 132 7.74 2.46 -14.13
N THR A 133 6.67 3.02 -14.69
CA THR A 133 5.69 3.81 -13.94
C THR A 133 4.96 2.95 -12.92
N ALA A 134 4.46 1.78 -13.35
CA ALA A 134 3.76 0.84 -12.47
C ALA A 134 4.67 0.29 -11.35
N ARG A 135 5.94 0.00 -11.66
CA ARG A 135 6.95 -0.42 -10.69
C ARG A 135 7.24 0.66 -9.65
N THR A 136 7.38 1.92 -10.09
CA THR A 136 7.60 3.06 -9.19
C THR A 136 6.40 3.26 -8.26
N TYR A 137 5.18 3.19 -8.80
CA TYR A 137 3.96 3.19 -8.00
C TYR A 137 3.93 2.03 -6.99
N TRP A 138 4.31 0.82 -7.43
CA TRP A 138 4.33 -0.38 -6.58
C TRP A 138 5.30 -0.23 -5.39
N HIS A 139 6.49 0.33 -5.61
CA HIS A 139 7.44 0.62 -4.52
C HIS A 139 6.87 1.64 -3.53
N PHE A 140 6.20 2.69 -4.02
CA PHE A 140 5.53 3.66 -3.16
C PHE A 140 4.46 3.01 -2.27
N VAL A 141 3.56 2.21 -2.84
CA VAL A 141 2.52 1.51 -2.05
C VAL A 141 3.10 0.43 -1.13
N THR A 142 4.26 -0.17 -1.48
CA THR A 142 5.01 -1.05 -0.56
C THR A 142 5.51 -0.24 0.64
N GLY A 143 6.16 0.91 0.41
CA GLY A 143 6.64 1.79 1.47
C GLY A 143 5.50 2.31 2.36
N LEU A 144 4.36 2.63 1.74
CA LEU A 144 3.14 3.03 2.46
C LEU A 144 2.64 1.92 3.40
N TRP A 145 2.70 0.65 2.97
CA TRP A 145 2.34 -0.48 3.86
C TRP A 145 3.27 -0.57 5.06
N LEU A 146 4.58 -0.44 4.84
CA LEU A 146 5.57 -0.48 5.91
C LEU A 146 5.39 0.67 6.91
N TYR A 147 5.01 1.86 6.41
CA TYR A 147 4.62 2.99 7.25
C TYR A 147 3.39 2.66 8.12
N VAL A 148 2.33 2.12 7.53
CA VAL A 148 1.12 1.68 8.26
C VAL A 148 1.45 0.60 9.29
N MET A 149 2.31 -0.36 8.92
CA MET A 149 2.79 -1.40 9.84
C MET A 149 3.50 -0.78 11.04
N ALA A 150 4.43 0.15 10.80
CA ALA A 150 5.15 0.84 11.87
C ALA A 150 4.20 1.59 12.82
N LEU A 151 3.14 2.21 12.29
CA LEU A 151 2.11 2.85 13.12
C LEU A 151 1.38 1.84 14.03
N PHE A 152 0.97 0.68 13.50
CA PHE A 152 0.33 -0.36 14.31
C PHE A 152 1.25 -0.90 15.39
N LEU A 153 2.54 -1.05 15.10
CA LEU A 153 3.53 -1.51 16.08
C LEU A 153 3.81 -0.45 17.15
N LEU A 154 3.87 0.82 16.78
CA LEU A 154 4.13 1.93 17.71
C LEU A 154 3.09 2.02 18.82
N LEU A 155 1.80 1.90 18.49
CA LEU A 155 0.73 1.95 19.50
C LEU A 155 0.59 0.64 20.29
N ARG A 156 0.96 -0.51 19.72
CA ARG A 156 0.89 -1.80 20.42
C ARG A 156 2.00 -1.98 21.46
N GLY A 157 3.15 -1.31 21.27
CA GLY A 157 4.28 -1.34 22.21
C GLY A 157 4.13 -0.40 23.41
N ARG A 158 3.03 0.35 23.51
CA ARG A 158 2.73 1.27 24.62
C ARG A 158 1.62 0.70 25.48
#